data_AF-A0A3S3R8B5-F1
#
_entry.id   AF-A0A3S3R8B5-F1
#
_cell.length_a   1.000
_cell.length_b   1.000
_cell.length_c   1.000
_cell.angle_alpha   90.00
_cell.angle_beta   90.00
_cell.angle_gamma   90.00
#
_symmetry.space_group_name_H-M   'P 1'
#
loop_
_entity.id
_entity.type
_entity.pdbx_description
1 polymer ?
#
loop_
_entity_poly.entity_id
_entity_poly.type
_entity_poly.pdbx_seq_one_letter_code
_entity_poly.pdbx_strand_id
1 'polypeptide(L)'
;MAYVDVTRLVGDVDPFELSRSIAEAGKDAGPTSWRNATAEAGARPLLTASERNEAKHWLKGFGAWDDDEIAGWSDAEIDALVLQFAAGDLREVQSLCPGDGLGDVNWQEAEALAEHGTVGGRLYPQGESLMIYVGD
;
A
#
# COMPACT_ATOMS: atom_id res chain seq x y z
N MET A 1 -11.84 9.11 6.96
CA MET A 1 -11.76 8.85 5.51
C MET A 1 -10.65 9.70 4.89
N ALA A 2 -9.57 9.07 4.44
CA ALA A 2 -8.41 9.75 3.83
C ALA A 2 -8.04 9.12 2.48
N TYR A 3 -7.59 9.96 1.54
CA TYR A 3 -7.04 9.53 0.27
C TYR A 3 -5.59 9.97 0.20
N VAL A 4 -4.69 9.00 0.11
CA VAL A 4 -3.26 9.22 0.28
C VAL A 4 -2.56 9.02 -1.06
N ASP A 5 -1.74 9.99 -1.45
CA ASP A 5 -0.98 9.94 -2.70
C ASP A 5 0.21 8.97 -2.56
N VAL A 6 0.14 7.86 -3.29
CA VAL A 6 1.16 6.80 -3.37
C VAL A 6 1.79 6.73 -4.77
N THR A 7 1.71 7.81 -5.56
CA THR A 7 2.20 7.91 -6.95
C THR A 7 3.66 7.51 -7.10
N ARG A 8 4.47 7.65 -6.03
CA ARG A 8 5.86 7.19 -6.00
C ARG A 8 6.03 5.71 -6.37
N LEU A 9 5.02 4.87 -6.18
CA LEU A 9 5.04 3.45 -6.54
C LEU A 9 4.99 3.19 -8.06
N VAL A 10 4.68 4.20 -8.86
CA VAL A 10 4.58 4.10 -10.33
C VAL A 10 5.88 4.53 -11.03
N GLY A 11 6.88 5.04 -10.30
CA GLY A 11 8.14 5.48 -10.93
C GLY A 11 9.37 5.63 -10.04
N ASP A 12 9.20 5.95 -8.75
CA ASP A 12 10.33 6.26 -7.86
C ASP A 12 10.74 5.07 -6.98
N VAL A 13 9.79 4.18 -6.68
CA VAL A 13 9.97 3.05 -5.76
C VAL A 13 9.43 1.80 -6.42
N ASP A 14 10.25 0.75 -6.47
CA ASP A 14 9.82 -0.55 -6.95
C ASP A 14 8.87 -1.20 -5.94
N PRO A 15 7.58 -1.42 -6.30
CA PRO A 15 6.62 -2.07 -5.42
C PRO A 15 7.06 -3.46 -4.97
N PHE A 16 7.83 -4.19 -5.79
CA PHE A 16 8.32 -5.53 -5.47
C PHE A 16 9.22 -5.52 -4.23
N GLU A 17 10.09 -4.51 -4.11
CA GLU A 17 11.01 -4.37 -2.97
C GLU A 17 10.26 -4.09 -1.65
N LEU A 18 8.99 -3.70 -1.71
CA LEU A 18 8.17 -3.38 -0.55
C LEU A 18 7.17 -4.48 -0.17
N SER A 19 6.79 -5.36 -1.09
CA SER A 19 5.68 -6.31 -0.86
C SER A 19 5.98 -7.76 -1.27
N ARG A 20 7.22 -8.08 -1.67
CA ARG A 20 7.59 -9.46 -2.04
C ARG A 20 7.35 -10.49 -0.92
N SER A 21 6.94 -11.67 -1.34
CA SER A 21 6.63 -12.82 -0.50
C SER A 21 7.81 -13.78 -0.33
N ILE A 22 7.67 -14.75 0.58
CA ILE A 22 8.66 -15.84 0.77
C ILE A 22 8.83 -16.67 -0.50
N ALA A 23 7.79 -16.82 -1.33
CA ALA A 23 7.88 -17.55 -2.58
C ALA A 23 8.81 -16.86 -3.59
N GLU A 24 8.91 -15.54 -3.53
CA GLU A 24 9.64 -14.72 -4.49
C GLU A 24 11.08 -14.44 -4.03
N ALA A 25 11.30 -14.23 -2.73
CA ALA A 25 12.58 -13.80 -2.17
C ALA A 25 13.11 -14.67 -1.00
N GLY A 26 12.46 -15.81 -0.74
CA GLY A 26 12.85 -16.73 0.32
C GLY A 26 12.57 -16.22 1.73
N LYS A 27 13.22 -16.83 2.73
CA LYS A 27 12.97 -16.59 4.16
C LYS A 27 13.14 -15.14 4.62
N ASP A 28 13.92 -14.35 3.88
CA ASP A 28 14.28 -12.97 4.24
C ASP A 28 13.37 -11.94 3.54
N ALA A 29 12.31 -12.39 2.86
CA ALA A 29 11.36 -11.53 2.16
C ALA A 29 10.75 -10.47 3.07
N GLY A 30 10.06 -10.91 4.14
CA GLY A 30 9.40 -10.02 5.11
C GLY A 30 10.35 -9.03 5.80
N PRO A 31 11.47 -9.49 6.42
CA PRO A 31 12.42 -8.58 7.05
C PRO A 31 13.02 -7.54 6.08
N THR A 32 13.28 -7.95 4.83
CA THR A 32 13.85 -7.01 3.84
C THR A 32 12.81 -6.01 3.36
N SER A 33 11.61 -6.47 3.01
CA SER A 33 10.55 -5.58 2.55
C SER A 33 10.13 -4.58 3.63
N TRP A 34 10.08 -5.02 4.89
CA TRP A 34 9.85 -4.13 6.04
C TRP A 34 10.94 -3.07 6.20
N ARG A 35 12.21 -3.46 6.13
CA ARG A 35 13.34 -2.51 6.20
C ARG A 35 13.29 -1.50 5.06
N ASN A 36 12.95 -1.95 3.86
CA ASN A 36 12.86 -1.07 2.70
C ASN A 36 11.70 -0.07 2.86
N ALA A 37 10.52 -0.53 3.29
CA ALA A 37 9.35 0.31 3.50
C ALA A 37 9.56 1.34 4.63
N THR A 38 10.14 0.93 5.76
CA THR A 38 10.45 1.85 6.87
C THR A 38 11.53 2.87 6.52
N ALA A 39 12.56 2.48 5.76
CA ALA A 39 13.57 3.41 5.26
C ALA A 39 12.98 4.44 4.29
N GLU A 40 12.11 4.00 3.38
CA GLU A 40 11.41 4.86 2.43
C GLU A 40 10.46 5.83 3.14
N ALA A 41 9.62 5.34 4.06
CA ALA A 41 8.70 6.16 4.85
C ALA A 41 9.44 7.17 5.74
N GLY A 42 10.58 6.77 6.34
CA GLY A 42 11.40 7.66 7.16
C GLY A 42 12.10 8.75 6.35
N ALA A 43 12.51 8.46 5.11
CA ALA A 43 13.14 9.43 4.23
C ALA A 43 12.13 10.38 3.56
N ARG A 44 10.96 9.86 3.20
CA ARG A 44 9.90 10.57 2.49
C ARG A 44 8.55 10.25 3.17
N PRO A 45 8.19 10.96 4.26
CA PRO A 45 6.90 10.76 4.91
C PRO A 45 5.74 10.80 3.92
N LEU A 46 4.76 9.94 4.15
CA LEU A 46 3.61 9.71 3.27
C LEU A 46 2.37 10.42 3.82
N LEU A 47 2.12 10.28 5.12
CA LEU A 47 0.87 10.69 5.77
C LEU A 47 1.05 12.00 6.54
N THR A 48 0.01 12.81 6.58
CA THR A 48 -0.16 13.85 7.60
C THR A 48 -0.56 13.22 8.94
N ALA A 49 -0.45 13.97 10.03
CA ALA A 49 -0.86 13.50 11.35
C ALA A 49 -2.34 13.05 11.42
N SER A 50 -3.23 13.69 10.65
CA SER A 50 -4.64 13.29 10.60
C SER A 50 -4.82 11.97 9.84
N GLU A 51 -4.14 11.80 8.72
CA GLU A 51 -4.23 10.59 7.90
C GLU A 51 -3.60 9.38 8.63
N ARG A 52 -2.59 9.59 9.47
CA ARG A 52 -2.06 8.53 10.35
C ARG A 52 -3.10 7.97 11.32
N ASN A 53 -3.98 8.81 11.86
CA ASN A 53 -5.04 8.33 12.76
C ASN A 53 -6.06 7.47 12.00
N GLU A 54 -6.41 7.86 10.78
CA GLU A 54 -7.28 7.08 9.89
C GLU A 54 -6.61 5.76 9.49
N ALA A 55 -5.30 5.79 9.18
CA ALA A 55 -4.51 4.60 8.90
C ALA A 55 -4.46 3.63 10.08
N LYS A 56 -4.22 4.13 11.30
CA LYS A 56 -4.27 3.31 12.52
C LYS A 56 -5.64 2.64 12.71
N HIS A 57 -6.72 3.38 12.45
CA HIS A 57 -8.07 2.83 12.56
C HIS A 57 -8.32 1.71 11.55
N TRP A 58 -7.97 1.96 10.28
CA TRP A 58 -8.06 0.97 9.21
C TRP A 58 -7.25 -0.30 9.52
N LEU A 59 -5.99 -0.14 9.95
CA LEU A 59 -5.10 -1.25 10.30
C LEU A 59 -5.60 -2.04 11.52
N LYS A 60 -6.21 -1.36 12.51
CA LYS A 60 -6.87 -2.01 13.65
C LYS A 60 -7.98 -2.96 13.20
N GLY A 61 -8.69 -2.61 12.12
CA GLY A 61 -9.75 -3.43 11.53
C GLY A 61 -9.31 -4.84 11.12
N PHE A 62 -8.01 -5.07 10.91
CA PHE A 62 -7.49 -6.40 10.56
C PHE A 62 -7.43 -7.36 11.76
N GLY A 63 -7.50 -6.84 12.99
CA GLY A 63 -7.47 -7.65 14.21
C GLY A 63 -6.14 -8.36 14.48
N ALA A 64 -5.06 -7.97 13.79
CA ALA A 64 -3.73 -8.57 13.92
C ALA A 64 -2.89 -7.98 15.07
N TRP A 65 -3.27 -6.80 15.57
CA TRP A 65 -2.55 -6.05 16.60
C TRP A 65 -3.52 -5.52 17.65
N ASP A 66 -3.04 -5.38 18.88
CA ASP A 66 -3.80 -4.74 19.96
C ASP A 66 -3.64 -3.21 19.98
N ASP A 67 -4.41 -2.55 20.85
CA ASP A 67 -4.42 -1.09 20.96
C ASP A 67 -3.09 -0.51 21.45
N ASP A 68 -2.36 -1.23 22.29
CA ASP A 68 -1.07 -0.77 22.82
C ASP A 68 0.03 -0.91 21.75
N GLU A 69 0.00 -1.98 20.96
CA GLU A 69 0.88 -2.16 19.80
C GLU A 69 0.67 -1.05 18.76
N ILE A 70 -0.58 -0.77 18.38
CA ILE A 70 -0.92 0.28 17.39
C ILE A 70 -0.59 1.69 17.93
N ALA A 71 -0.79 1.92 19.23
CA ALA A 71 -0.40 3.17 19.87
C ALA A 71 1.13 3.36 19.88
N GLY A 72 1.88 2.27 20.00
CA GLY A 72 3.34 2.25 20.06
C GLY A 72 4.06 2.46 18.73
N TRP A 73 3.38 2.30 17.59
CA TRP A 73 3.99 2.53 16.28
C TRP A 73 4.41 3.97 16.07
N SER A 74 5.62 4.12 15.53
CA SER A 74 6.13 5.39 15.02
C SER A 74 5.41 5.82 13.74
N ASP A 75 5.49 7.12 13.44
CA ASP A 75 4.99 7.70 12.20
C ASP A 75 5.51 6.98 10.96
N ALA A 76 6.80 6.62 10.94
CA ALA A 76 7.41 5.90 9.83
C ALA A 76 6.87 4.47 9.68
N GLU A 77 6.52 3.80 10.77
CA GLU A 77 5.96 2.44 10.72
C GLU A 77 4.54 2.44 10.17
N ILE A 78 3.73 3.44 10.53
CA ILE A 78 2.36 3.60 10.00
C ILE A 78 2.41 3.90 8.50
N ASP A 79 3.24 4.87 8.11
CA ASP A 79 3.46 5.24 6.71
C ASP A 79 3.99 4.03 5.91
N ALA A 80 4.91 3.24 6.49
CA ALA A 80 5.45 2.02 5.87
C ALA A 80 4.39 0.95 5.65
N LEU A 81 3.50 0.70 6.63
CA LEU A 81 2.41 -0.26 6.48
C LEU A 81 1.48 0.15 5.33
N VAL A 82 1.03 1.40 5.29
CA VAL A 82 0.18 1.90 4.19
C VAL A 82 0.89 1.74 2.83
N LEU A 83 2.18 2.05 2.77
CA LEU A 83 2.97 1.91 1.55
C LEU A 83 3.12 0.45 1.11
N GLN A 84 3.31 -0.49 2.04
CA GLN A 84 3.38 -1.92 1.72
C GLN A 84 2.06 -2.46 1.19
N PHE A 85 0.93 -2.07 1.78
CA PHE A 85 -0.40 -2.45 1.27
C PHE A 85 -0.62 -1.89 -0.13
N ALA A 86 -0.34 -0.60 -0.35
CA ALA A 86 -0.42 0.00 -1.68
C ALA A 86 0.50 -0.70 -2.70
N ALA A 87 1.72 -1.07 -2.30
CA ALA A 87 2.65 -1.78 -3.17
C ALA A 87 2.20 -3.22 -3.48
N GLY A 88 1.54 -3.90 -2.54
CA GLY A 88 0.94 -5.22 -2.76
C GLY A 88 -0.22 -5.15 -3.74
N ASP A 89 -1.19 -4.29 -3.45
CA ASP A 89 -2.39 -4.09 -4.27
C ASP A 89 -2.02 -3.67 -5.70
N LEU A 90 -1.04 -2.75 -5.86
CA LEU A 90 -0.61 -2.30 -7.19
C LEU A 90 -0.04 -3.46 -8.02
N ARG A 91 0.77 -4.33 -7.42
CA ARG A 91 1.36 -5.48 -8.11
C ARG A 91 0.33 -6.52 -8.49
N GLU A 92 -0.63 -6.78 -7.61
CA GLU A 92 -1.74 -7.69 -7.88
C GLU A 92 -2.54 -7.18 -9.09
N VAL A 93 -2.91 -5.91 -9.06
CA VAL A 93 -3.68 -5.27 -10.13
C VAL A 93 -2.89 -5.21 -11.44
N GLN A 94 -1.60 -4.86 -11.42
CA GLN A 94 -0.74 -4.89 -12.61
C GLN A 94 -0.64 -6.29 -13.23
N SER A 95 -0.64 -7.34 -12.39
CA SER A 95 -0.54 -8.72 -12.87
C SER A 95 -1.83 -9.23 -13.53
N LEU A 96 -3.00 -8.77 -13.06
CA LEU A 96 -4.30 -9.29 -13.49
C LEU A 96 -5.00 -8.38 -14.50
N CYS A 97 -4.69 -7.09 -14.48
CA CYS A 97 -5.32 -6.08 -15.32
C CYS A 97 -4.24 -5.28 -16.05
N PRO A 98 -3.47 -5.85 -16.99
CA PRO A 98 -2.49 -5.08 -17.75
C PRO A 98 -3.17 -4.03 -18.64
N GLY A 99 -2.62 -2.82 -18.70
CA GLY A 99 -3.17 -1.66 -19.44
C GLY A 99 -2.13 -0.87 -20.23
N ASP A 100 -2.40 0.42 -20.46
CA ASP A 100 -1.50 1.37 -21.14
C ASP A 100 -1.14 2.61 -20.28
N GLY A 101 -1.50 2.62 -18.98
CA GLY A 101 -1.20 3.76 -18.10
C GLY A 101 -1.51 3.65 -16.61
N LEU A 102 -0.83 4.49 -15.82
CA LEU A 102 -0.69 4.51 -14.35
C LEU A 102 -0.04 3.25 -13.71
N GLY A 103 0.96 2.72 -14.42
CA GLY A 103 1.73 1.53 -14.06
C GLY A 103 1.45 0.32 -14.98
N ASP A 104 0.79 0.54 -16.13
CA ASP A 104 0.16 -0.44 -17.03
C ASP A 104 -0.94 -1.25 -16.36
N VAL A 105 -1.91 -0.51 -15.78
CA VAL A 105 -3.13 -1.06 -15.20
C VAL A 105 -4.35 -0.70 -16.06
N ASN A 106 -5.17 -1.70 -16.41
CA ASN A 106 -6.53 -1.52 -16.90
C ASN A 106 -7.47 -1.30 -15.71
N TRP A 107 -7.64 -0.04 -15.31
CA TRP A 107 -8.42 0.32 -14.12
C TRP A 107 -9.91 -0.02 -14.20
N GLN A 108 -10.48 -0.09 -15.41
CA GLN A 108 -11.88 -0.52 -15.58
C GLN A 108 -12.03 -2.00 -15.24
N GLU A 109 -11.07 -2.84 -15.63
CA GLU A 109 -11.06 -4.25 -15.28
C GLU A 109 -10.71 -4.45 -13.80
N ALA A 110 -9.78 -3.67 -13.26
CA ALA A 110 -9.45 -3.68 -11.83
C ALA A 110 -10.68 -3.37 -10.96
N GLU A 111 -11.47 -2.37 -11.32
CA GLU A 111 -12.72 -2.02 -10.62
C GLU A 111 -13.72 -3.20 -10.66
N ALA A 112 -13.97 -3.77 -11.83
CA ALA A 112 -14.86 -4.92 -11.97
C ALA A 112 -14.39 -6.15 -11.18
N LEU A 113 -13.08 -6.43 -11.17
CA LEU A 113 -12.51 -7.54 -10.40
C LEU A 113 -12.56 -7.28 -8.89
N ALA A 114 -12.41 -6.03 -8.45
CA ALA A 114 -12.54 -5.64 -7.04
C ALA A 114 -13.97 -5.83 -6.54
N GLU A 115 -15.00 -5.50 -7.33
CA GLU A 115 -16.41 -5.77 -7.00
C GLU A 115 -16.69 -7.27 -6.82
N HIS A 116 -15.91 -8.13 -7.48
CA HIS A 116 -15.96 -9.58 -7.34
C HIS A 116 -14.99 -10.13 -6.28
N GLY A 117 -14.24 -9.27 -5.57
CA GLY A 117 -13.29 -9.67 -4.53
C GLY A 117 -12.06 -10.41 -5.05
N THR A 118 -11.68 -10.18 -6.31
CA THR A 118 -10.52 -10.84 -6.94
C THR A 118 -9.22 -10.05 -6.74
N VAL A 119 -9.30 -8.73 -6.70
CA VAL A 119 -8.17 -7.83 -6.43
C VAL A 119 -8.52 -6.81 -5.34
N GLY A 120 -7.50 -6.18 -4.76
CA GLY A 120 -7.66 -5.06 -3.84
C GLY A 120 -8.44 -3.88 -4.46
N GLY A 121 -9.46 -3.38 -3.77
CA GLY A 121 -10.33 -2.28 -4.22
C GLY A 121 -10.00 -0.91 -3.63
N ARG A 122 -8.83 -0.74 -3.01
CA ARG A 122 -8.46 0.50 -2.31
C ARG A 122 -7.58 1.43 -3.13
N LEU A 123 -6.97 0.94 -4.21
CA LEU A 123 -6.19 1.75 -5.13
C LEU A 123 -7.03 2.25 -6.29
N TYR A 124 -6.80 3.49 -6.70
CA TYR A 124 -7.43 4.04 -7.89
C TYR A 124 -6.61 5.18 -8.49
N PRO A 125 -6.75 5.42 -9.79
CA PRO A 125 -6.08 6.51 -10.48
C PRO A 125 -6.82 7.83 -10.27
N GLN A 126 -6.09 8.93 -10.10
CA GLN A 126 -6.63 10.29 -10.08
C GLN A 126 -5.75 11.22 -10.91
N GLY A 127 -6.08 11.35 -12.19
CA GLY A 127 -5.24 12.08 -13.15
C GLY A 127 -3.90 11.36 -13.32
N GLU A 128 -2.80 12.04 -12.97
CA GLU A 128 -1.44 11.46 -12.99
C GLU A 128 -1.02 10.84 -11.64
N SER A 129 -1.91 10.87 -10.64
CA SER A 129 -1.63 10.35 -9.30
C SER A 129 -2.22 8.96 -9.08
N LEU A 130 -1.52 8.13 -8.31
CA LEU A 130 -2.06 6.89 -7.73
C LEU A 130 -2.46 7.17 -6.29
N MET A 131 -3.71 6.86 -5.96
CA MET A 131 -4.26 7.12 -4.63
C MET A 131 -4.63 5.81 -3.93
N ILE A 132 -4.40 5.74 -2.62
CA ILE A 132 -4.96 4.69 -1.76
C ILE A 132 -6.01 5.27 -0.81
N TYR A 133 -7.15 4.59 -0.71
CA TYR A 133 -8.15 4.89 0.30
C TYR A 133 -7.79 4.27 1.66
N VAL A 134 -7.64 5.13 2.66
CA VAL A 134 -7.29 4.78 4.03
C VAL A 134 -8.44 5.25 4.94
N GLY A 135 -9.26 4.31 5.37
CA GLY A 135 -10.46 4.55 6.16
C GLY A 135 -11.38 3.34 6.19
N ASP A 136 -12.45 3.48 6.99
CA ASP A 136 -13.56 2.53 7.11
C ASP A 136 -14.68 2.80 6.10
#